data_AF-A0A643JTD1-F1
#
_entry.id   AF-A0A643JTD1-F1
#
_cell.length_a   1.000
_cell.length_b   1.000
_cell.length_c   1.000
_cell.angle_alpha   90.00
_cell.angle_beta   90.00
_cell.angle_gamma   90.00
#
_symmetry.space_group_name_H-M   'P 1'
#
loop_
_entity.id
_entity.type
_entity.pdbx_description
1 polymer ?
#
loop_
_entity_poly.entity_id
_entity_poly.type
_entity_poly.pdbx_seq_one_letter_code
_entity_poly.pdbx_strand_id
1 'polypeptide(L)'
;MSRGRVAPGRKVESEVVDLGEFRFESGEAIPNLQVAYEAYGEFTGDNAVVVCHALTGSQHVAGHGSGASVSGQARAWWSDIVGPGKAIDTNEYYVVCVNVPGSCYGSSGPASDSPDGEPWGVDFPPVTVTDWTRAQRLLLDHLGIGRLHAVVGGSVGGMNALDWAVQYPDDVDRLVVVAAAARLDPQCLGLDAVARRAITTDPNWNGGDYYGDDSPDPEGGLGLARQIGHLMYLSKDSMDRKFGRRSAGRGGRGDTYPADPAAAFFPYREVESYLDYQAEKFSERFDANSYLYLTRAMDDFDLSEGYESDSAALAAFEGEALLVSFTGDWHFTTEQSESLAESFRRNDAPVAHHVIESDHGHDAFLVEPEKVGPPLDDFLTAGVAGRAVTDTLADSSEPESEKDFAPVHSSLFSR
;
A
#
# COMPACT_ATOMS: atom_id res chain seq x y z
N MET A 1 -38.25 -6.56 29.86
CA MET A 1 -38.04 -6.30 28.42
C MET A 1 -37.05 -5.16 28.29
N SER A 2 -35.77 -5.51 28.12
CA SER A 2 -34.67 -4.58 27.98
C SER A 2 -34.70 -3.98 26.58
N ARG A 3 -34.78 -2.64 26.48
CA ARG A 3 -34.57 -1.91 25.23
C ARG A 3 -33.06 -1.81 25.04
N GLY A 4 -32.50 -2.58 24.11
CA GLY A 4 -31.12 -2.43 23.68
C GLY A 4 -30.92 -1.02 23.10
N ARG A 5 -29.98 -0.27 23.67
CA ARG A 5 -29.42 0.93 23.03
C ARG A 5 -28.54 0.43 21.87
N VAL A 6 -28.95 0.75 20.65
CA VAL A 6 -28.04 0.77 19.51
C VAL A 6 -27.18 2.02 19.68
N ALA A 7 -25.86 1.88 19.71
CA ALA A 7 -24.93 3.02 19.74
C ALA A 7 -25.13 3.85 18.46
N PRO A 8 -25.08 5.19 18.53
CA PRO A 8 -25.15 6.02 17.33
C PRO A 8 -23.90 5.75 16.49
N GLY A 9 -24.08 5.31 15.23
CA GLY A 9 -22.97 5.19 14.28
C GLY A 9 -22.34 6.56 14.07
N ARG A 10 -21.02 6.66 14.34
CA ARG A 10 -20.26 7.89 14.10
C ARG A 10 -20.22 8.20 12.59
N LYS A 11 -20.13 9.49 12.28
CA LYS A 11 -20.22 10.06 10.93
C LYS A 11 -19.06 9.52 10.09
N VAL A 12 -19.38 9.01 8.91
CA VAL A 12 -18.39 8.83 7.85
C VAL A 12 -18.69 9.88 6.79
N GLU A 13 -17.67 10.65 6.43
CA GLU A 13 -17.72 11.62 5.35
C GLU A 13 -17.06 10.95 4.13
N SER A 14 -17.76 10.91 3.00
CA SER A 14 -17.26 10.33 1.76
C SER A 14 -17.62 11.32 0.66
N GLU A 15 -16.61 12.06 0.19
CA GLU A 15 -16.80 13.19 -0.71
C GLU A 15 -15.69 13.24 -1.77
N VAL A 16 -15.96 13.96 -2.86
CA VAL A 16 -14.97 14.34 -3.86
C VAL A 16 -14.87 15.85 -3.84
N VAL A 17 -13.67 16.37 -3.62
CA VAL A 17 -13.42 17.81 -3.50
C VAL A 17 -12.56 18.27 -4.66
N ASP A 18 -12.94 19.41 -5.23
CA ASP A 18 -12.11 20.14 -6.20
C ASP A 18 -11.11 21.02 -5.44
N LEU A 19 -9.82 20.73 -5.60
CA LEU A 19 -8.71 21.46 -4.98
C LEU A 19 -8.17 22.58 -5.89
N GLY A 20 -8.79 22.81 -7.05
CA GLY A 20 -8.40 23.83 -8.02
C GLY A 20 -7.18 23.42 -8.84
N GLU A 21 -6.44 24.41 -9.34
CA GLU A 21 -5.28 24.16 -10.21
C GLU A 21 -4.18 23.43 -9.43
N PHE A 22 -3.74 22.29 -9.97
CA PHE A 22 -2.65 21.51 -9.41
C PHE A 22 -1.55 21.33 -10.45
N ARG A 23 -0.33 21.70 -10.05
CA ARG A 23 0.89 21.49 -10.84
C ARG A 23 1.66 20.30 -10.29
N PHE A 24 1.84 19.29 -11.13
CA PHE A 24 2.58 18.06 -10.84
C PHE A 24 4.09 18.32 -10.88
N GLU A 25 4.89 17.41 -10.32
CA GLU A 25 6.36 17.52 -10.36
C GLU A 25 6.93 17.45 -11.79
N SER A 26 6.22 16.80 -12.71
CA SER A 26 6.51 16.82 -14.14
C SER A 26 6.50 18.23 -14.75
N GLY A 27 5.92 19.21 -14.06
CA GLY A 27 5.75 20.59 -14.51
C GLY A 27 4.42 20.83 -15.24
N GLU A 28 3.71 19.77 -15.60
CA GLU A 28 2.35 19.81 -16.15
C GLU A 28 1.33 20.21 -15.08
N ALA A 29 0.15 20.67 -15.51
CA ALA A 29 -0.89 21.11 -14.59
C ALA A 29 -2.29 20.80 -15.12
N ILE A 30 -3.21 20.52 -14.21
CA ILE A 30 -4.64 20.44 -14.48
C ILE A 30 -5.38 21.57 -13.76
N PRO A 31 -6.47 22.11 -14.33
CA PRO A 31 -7.15 23.29 -13.77
C PRO A 31 -7.99 22.98 -12.53
N ASN A 32 -8.49 21.75 -12.40
CA ASN A 32 -9.39 21.33 -11.32
C ASN A 32 -9.01 19.91 -10.88
N LEU A 33 -8.13 19.78 -9.89
CA LEU A 33 -7.80 18.48 -9.31
C LEU A 33 -8.93 18.02 -8.39
N GLN A 34 -9.64 16.97 -8.81
CA GLN A 34 -10.63 16.31 -7.97
C GLN A 34 -9.97 15.22 -7.13
N VAL A 35 -10.25 15.22 -5.83
CA VAL A 35 -9.72 14.24 -4.89
C VAL A 35 -10.87 13.61 -4.11
N ALA A 36 -11.01 12.29 -4.23
CA ALA A 36 -11.91 11.51 -3.42
C ALA A 36 -11.28 11.15 -2.08
N TYR A 37 -12.02 11.29 -0.99
CA TYR A 37 -11.56 10.91 0.34
C TYR A 37 -12.69 10.33 1.20
N GLU A 38 -12.29 9.60 2.24
CA GLU A 38 -13.16 9.24 3.34
C GLU A 38 -12.56 9.70 4.66
N ALA A 39 -13.42 10.21 5.55
CA ALA A 39 -13.05 10.56 6.91
C ALA A 39 -13.96 9.92 7.96
N TYR A 40 -13.37 9.48 9.06
CA TYR A 40 -14.02 8.68 10.10
C TYR A 40 -13.70 9.25 11.49
N GLY A 41 -14.72 9.32 12.35
CA GLY A 41 -14.56 9.83 13.72
C GLY A 41 -14.92 11.31 13.85
N GLU A 42 -14.40 11.96 14.89
CA GLU A 42 -14.66 13.38 15.18
C GLU A 42 -13.34 14.10 15.40
N PHE A 43 -13.11 15.18 14.65
CA PHE A 43 -11.89 15.97 14.75
C PHE A 43 -11.90 16.88 15.98
N THR A 44 -10.89 16.75 16.82
CA THR A 44 -10.72 17.53 18.06
C THR A 44 -9.66 18.62 17.98
N GLY A 45 -8.99 18.74 16.82
CA GLY A 45 -7.94 19.74 16.55
C GLY A 45 -6.53 19.17 16.51
N ASP A 46 -6.31 18.02 17.15
CA ASP A 46 -4.99 17.39 17.35
C ASP A 46 -4.97 15.88 17.09
N ASN A 47 -6.13 15.25 16.90
CA ASN A 47 -6.27 13.79 16.79
C ASN A 47 -6.35 13.27 15.34
N ALA A 48 -5.90 14.05 14.35
CA ALA A 48 -6.00 13.67 12.94
C ALA A 48 -4.96 12.60 12.57
N VAL A 49 -5.43 11.51 11.95
CA VAL A 49 -4.58 10.44 11.43
C VAL A 49 -4.80 10.29 9.94
N VAL A 50 -3.75 10.47 9.13
CA VAL A 50 -3.81 10.20 7.69
C VAL A 50 -3.45 8.74 7.45
N VAL A 51 -4.29 8.02 6.71
CA VAL A 51 -3.97 6.67 6.23
C VAL A 51 -3.74 6.69 4.73
N CYS A 52 -2.51 6.35 4.32
CA CYS A 52 -2.10 6.27 2.93
C CYS A 52 -2.34 4.83 2.42
N HIS A 53 -3.18 4.68 1.39
CA HIS A 53 -3.51 3.36 0.85
C HIS A 53 -2.37 2.80 -0.02
N ALA A 54 -2.30 1.46 -0.14
CA ALA A 54 -1.34 0.78 -1.02
C ALA A 54 -1.74 0.88 -2.50
N LEU A 55 -0.91 0.32 -3.41
CA LEU A 55 -0.98 0.51 -4.86
C LEU A 55 -2.37 0.36 -5.48
N THR A 56 -3.12 -0.66 -5.06
CA THR A 56 -4.47 -0.95 -5.60
C THR A 56 -5.60 -0.73 -4.58
N GLY A 57 -5.28 -0.01 -3.50
CA GLY A 57 -6.22 0.44 -2.47
C GLY A 57 -7.03 1.67 -2.93
N SER A 58 -7.83 2.22 -2.02
CA SER A 58 -8.62 3.43 -2.23
C SER A 58 -8.78 4.19 -0.92
N GLN A 59 -9.53 5.29 -0.93
CA GLN A 59 -9.99 5.99 0.28
C GLN A 59 -10.83 5.12 1.22
N HIS A 60 -11.39 4.00 0.73
CA HIS A 60 -12.29 3.14 1.50
C HIS A 60 -11.55 2.21 2.47
N VAL A 61 -11.03 2.76 3.57
CA VAL A 61 -10.19 2.04 4.55
C VAL A 61 -10.99 1.28 5.62
N ALA A 62 -12.15 1.77 6.02
CA ALA A 62 -13.00 1.16 7.06
C ALA A 62 -14.47 1.05 6.64
N GLY A 63 -15.18 0.05 7.17
CA GLY A 63 -16.56 -0.25 6.76
C GLY A 63 -17.60 0.76 7.30
N HIS A 64 -18.57 1.12 6.45
CA HIS A 64 -19.64 2.11 6.73
C HIS A 64 -20.82 1.63 7.60
N GLY A 65 -20.72 0.50 8.32
CA GLY A 65 -21.83 -0.04 9.12
C GLY A 65 -23.06 -0.52 8.31
N SER A 66 -23.10 -0.34 6.99
CA SER A 66 -24.03 -0.98 6.06
C SER A 66 -23.37 -1.13 4.69
N GLY A 67 -23.52 -2.29 4.02
CA GLY A 67 -22.73 -2.75 2.87
C GLY A 67 -22.89 -1.97 1.56
N ALA A 68 -22.63 -0.66 1.57
CA ALA A 68 -22.45 0.16 0.39
C ALA A 68 -21.05 -0.08 -0.19
N SER A 69 -20.97 -0.46 -1.46
CA SER A 69 -19.72 -0.45 -2.23
C SER A 69 -19.35 0.99 -2.58
N VAL A 70 -18.08 1.36 -2.43
CA VAL A 70 -17.56 2.66 -2.84
C VAL A 70 -16.71 2.46 -4.08
N SER A 71 -17.03 3.19 -5.16
CA SER A 71 -16.26 3.21 -6.42
C SER A 71 -15.82 1.82 -6.92
N GLY A 72 -16.70 0.82 -6.91
CA GLY A 72 -16.38 -0.55 -7.36
C GLY A 72 -15.63 -1.42 -6.34
N GLN A 73 -15.21 -0.89 -5.18
CA GLN A 73 -14.72 -1.69 -4.07
C GLN A 73 -15.87 -2.12 -3.15
N ALA A 74 -16.13 -3.43 -3.13
CA ALA A 74 -17.19 -4.01 -2.31
C ALA A 74 -16.85 -4.12 -0.81
N ARG A 75 -15.57 -3.96 -0.43
CA ARG A 75 -15.10 -4.11 0.96
C ARG A 75 -13.99 -3.12 1.25
N ALA A 76 -14.03 -2.55 2.45
CA ALA A 76 -12.95 -1.78 3.03
C ALA A 76 -11.67 -2.61 3.14
N TRP A 77 -10.52 -2.02 2.82
CA TRP A 77 -9.26 -2.76 2.70
C TRP A 77 -8.51 -2.97 4.01
N TRP A 78 -8.82 -2.20 5.07
CA TRP A 78 -8.17 -2.34 6.39
C TRP A 78 -9.16 -2.34 7.55
N SER A 79 -10.37 -2.83 7.32
CA SER A 79 -11.45 -2.74 8.29
C SER A 79 -11.12 -3.37 9.64
N ASP A 80 -10.23 -4.37 9.71
CA ASP A 80 -9.85 -5.02 10.97
C ASP A 80 -8.79 -4.27 11.79
N ILE A 81 -8.15 -3.27 11.19
CA ILE A 81 -7.19 -2.36 11.84
C ILE A 81 -7.85 -1.01 12.15
N VAL A 82 -8.66 -0.48 11.23
CA VAL A 82 -9.29 0.84 11.35
C VAL A 82 -10.78 0.72 11.70
N GLY A 83 -11.19 1.36 12.78
CA GLY A 83 -12.59 1.45 13.18
C GLY A 83 -12.79 1.52 14.69
N PRO A 84 -14.05 1.54 15.18
CA PRO A 84 -14.33 1.70 16.60
C PRO A 84 -13.75 0.57 17.46
N GLY A 85 -12.88 0.92 18.42
CA GLY A 85 -12.21 0.00 19.33
C GLY A 85 -11.12 -0.87 18.69
N LYS A 86 -10.60 -0.47 17.52
CA LYS A 86 -9.53 -1.16 16.79
C LYS A 86 -8.20 -0.41 16.97
N ALA A 87 -7.12 -0.93 16.40
CA ALA A 87 -5.78 -0.38 16.57
C ALA A 87 -5.67 1.09 16.12
N ILE A 88 -6.36 1.46 15.04
CA ILE A 88 -6.62 2.86 14.69
C ILE A 88 -8.07 3.15 15.08
N ASP A 89 -8.26 3.52 16.35
CA ASP A 89 -9.58 3.69 16.93
C ASP A 89 -10.25 4.98 16.44
N THR A 90 -11.24 4.85 15.56
CA THR A 90 -12.08 6.00 15.10
C THR A 90 -12.95 6.59 16.21
N ASN A 91 -12.91 6.02 17.42
CA ASN A 91 -13.48 6.63 18.61
C ASN A 91 -12.60 7.71 19.24
N GLU A 92 -11.30 7.65 18.96
CA GLU A 92 -10.25 8.49 19.53
C GLU A 92 -9.63 9.39 18.46
N TYR A 93 -9.43 8.87 17.25
CA TYR A 93 -8.83 9.58 16.12
C TYR A 93 -9.85 10.02 15.09
N TYR A 94 -9.54 11.13 14.42
CA TYR A 94 -10.17 11.54 13.17
C TYR A 94 -9.33 11.02 12.01
N VAL A 95 -9.74 9.90 11.44
CA VAL A 95 -8.99 9.20 10.39
C VAL A 95 -9.39 9.75 9.04
N VAL A 96 -8.42 10.16 8.21
CA VAL A 96 -8.63 10.61 6.83
C VAL A 96 -7.85 9.69 5.90
N CYS A 97 -8.52 9.12 4.90
CA CYS A 97 -7.88 8.36 3.83
C CYS A 97 -8.24 9.00 2.50
N VAL A 98 -7.22 9.29 1.69
CA VAL A 98 -7.35 10.05 0.46
C VAL A 98 -6.98 9.14 -0.70
N ASN A 99 -7.84 9.05 -1.71
CA ASN A 99 -7.50 8.35 -2.94
C ASN A 99 -6.54 9.20 -3.78
N VAL A 100 -5.43 8.61 -4.18
CA VAL A 100 -4.33 9.36 -4.81
C VAL A 100 -4.68 9.81 -6.24
N PRO A 101 -4.19 10.98 -6.70
CA PRO A 101 -4.23 11.34 -8.12
C PRO A 101 -3.59 10.26 -9.00
N GLY A 102 -4.20 9.97 -10.14
CA GLY A 102 -3.81 8.87 -11.04
C GLY A 102 -4.50 7.53 -10.74
N SER A 103 -5.24 7.43 -9.63
CA SER A 103 -6.08 6.27 -9.30
C SER A 103 -7.43 6.30 -10.03
N CYS A 104 -8.06 5.14 -10.17
CA CYS A 104 -9.39 4.98 -10.75
C CYS A 104 -10.55 5.03 -9.72
N TYR A 105 -10.27 5.35 -8.45
CA TYR A 105 -11.28 5.37 -7.37
C TYR A 105 -11.79 6.77 -6.99
N GLY A 106 -12.17 7.55 -8.01
CA GLY A 106 -12.91 8.81 -7.86
C GLY A 106 -12.07 10.09 -7.81
N SER A 107 -10.76 9.98 -7.55
CA SER A 107 -9.83 11.11 -7.76
C SER A 107 -9.50 11.26 -9.24
N SER A 108 -9.06 12.45 -9.67
CA SER A 108 -8.61 12.67 -11.04
C SER A 108 -7.49 11.70 -11.41
N GLY A 109 -7.62 11.10 -12.59
CA GLY A 109 -6.70 10.12 -13.14
C GLY A 109 -7.00 9.84 -14.62
N PRO A 110 -6.34 8.86 -15.23
CA PRO A 110 -6.50 8.53 -16.66
C PRO A 110 -7.95 8.31 -17.10
N ALA A 111 -8.77 7.68 -16.26
CA ALA A 111 -10.18 7.40 -16.56
C ALA A 111 -11.14 8.58 -16.27
N SER A 112 -10.66 9.69 -15.70
CA SER A 112 -11.48 10.86 -15.40
C SER A 112 -11.63 11.78 -16.60
N ASP A 113 -12.71 12.56 -16.63
CA ASP A 113 -12.97 13.52 -17.72
C ASP A 113 -11.91 14.64 -17.73
N SER A 114 -11.37 14.90 -18.92
CA SER A 114 -10.54 16.07 -19.21
C SER A 114 -11.41 17.32 -19.44
N PRO A 115 -10.83 18.53 -19.49
CA PRO A 115 -11.56 19.75 -19.81
C PRO A 115 -12.32 19.75 -21.14
N ASP A 116 -11.98 18.86 -22.08
CA ASP A 116 -12.69 18.68 -23.34
C ASP A 116 -13.91 17.73 -23.24
N GLY A 117 -14.08 17.05 -22.10
CA GLY A 117 -15.16 16.12 -21.82
C GLY A 117 -14.88 14.67 -22.21
N GLU A 118 -13.67 14.35 -22.69
CA GLU A 118 -13.22 12.98 -22.95
C GLU A 118 -12.27 12.51 -21.84
N PRO A 119 -12.12 11.19 -21.59
CA PRO A 119 -11.17 10.69 -20.62
C PRO A 119 -9.73 11.13 -20.92
N TRP A 120 -8.96 11.47 -19.88
CA TRP A 120 -7.56 11.88 -20.05
C TRP A 120 -6.66 10.82 -20.71
N GLY A 121 -6.90 9.55 -20.42
CA GLY A 121 -6.01 8.45 -20.79
C GLY A 121 -4.54 8.72 -20.51
N VAL A 122 -3.69 8.59 -21.51
CA VAL A 122 -2.24 8.80 -21.41
C VAL A 122 -1.83 10.28 -21.45
N ASP A 123 -2.76 11.18 -21.70
CA ASP A 123 -2.53 12.63 -21.62
C ASP A 123 -2.69 13.16 -20.18
N PHE A 124 -3.10 12.32 -19.22
CA PHE A 124 -3.06 12.67 -17.81
C PHE A 124 -1.62 12.96 -17.38
N PRO A 125 -1.33 14.02 -16.60
CA PRO A 125 0.02 14.29 -16.15
C PRO A 125 0.64 13.12 -15.36
N PRO A 126 1.93 12.80 -15.57
CA PRO A 126 2.64 11.84 -14.73
C PRO A 126 2.53 12.22 -13.25
N VAL A 127 2.31 11.22 -12.39
CA VAL A 127 2.16 11.40 -10.94
C VAL A 127 3.34 10.79 -10.20
N THR A 128 3.76 11.43 -9.12
CA THR A 128 4.77 10.94 -8.17
C THR A 128 4.16 10.74 -6.79
N VAL A 129 4.88 10.06 -5.90
CA VAL A 129 4.49 9.96 -4.49
C VAL A 129 4.43 11.34 -3.83
N THR A 130 5.35 12.24 -4.19
CA THR A 130 5.35 13.63 -3.72
C THR A 130 4.10 14.40 -4.16
N ASP A 131 3.62 14.20 -5.39
CA ASP A 131 2.35 14.78 -5.83
C ASP A 131 1.16 14.27 -5.01
N TRP A 132 1.18 13.00 -4.58
CA TRP A 132 0.15 12.45 -3.68
C TRP A 132 0.16 13.12 -2.31
N THR A 133 1.34 13.28 -1.70
CA THR A 133 1.51 13.99 -0.42
C THR A 133 1.04 15.44 -0.51
N ARG A 134 1.38 16.15 -1.59
CA ARG A 134 0.94 17.53 -1.84
C ARG A 134 -0.58 17.63 -2.00
N ALA A 135 -1.19 16.71 -2.73
CA ALA A 135 -2.65 16.65 -2.88
C ALA A 135 -3.36 16.36 -1.53
N GLN A 136 -2.80 15.46 -0.72
CA GLN A 136 -3.29 15.18 0.63
C GLN A 136 -3.19 16.41 1.53
N ARG A 137 -2.06 17.13 1.53
CA ARG A 137 -1.88 18.38 2.28
C ARG A 137 -2.92 19.43 1.90
N LEU A 138 -3.14 19.66 0.60
CA LEU A 138 -4.14 20.60 0.11
C LEU A 138 -5.57 20.22 0.56
N LEU A 139 -5.91 18.93 0.54
CA LEU A 139 -7.19 18.47 1.06
C LEU A 139 -7.30 18.72 2.58
N LEU A 140 -6.27 18.39 3.35
CA LEU A 140 -6.29 18.61 4.80
C LEU A 140 -6.42 20.09 5.15
N ASP A 141 -5.79 20.98 4.38
CA ASP A 141 -5.95 22.43 4.52
C ASP A 141 -7.39 22.86 4.22
N HIS A 142 -8.01 22.29 3.20
CA HIS A 142 -9.43 22.50 2.89
C HIS A 142 -10.35 22.06 4.04
N LEU A 143 -10.01 20.95 4.71
CA LEU A 143 -10.72 20.44 5.88
C LEU A 143 -10.39 21.20 7.18
N GLY A 144 -9.42 22.13 7.14
CA GLY A 144 -8.98 22.91 8.31
C GLY A 144 -8.13 22.13 9.30
N ILE A 145 -7.44 21.09 8.85
CA ILE A 145 -6.57 20.22 9.66
C ILE A 145 -5.14 20.71 9.49
N GLY A 146 -4.47 21.09 10.58
CA GLY A 146 -3.07 21.51 10.56
C GLY A 146 -2.12 20.33 10.79
N ARG A 147 -1.61 20.23 12.02
CA ARG A 147 -0.76 19.13 12.48
C ARG A 147 -1.54 17.81 12.57
N LEU A 148 -0.83 16.73 12.32
CA LEU A 148 -1.30 15.37 12.29
C LEU A 148 -0.75 14.62 13.50
N HIS A 149 -1.65 13.96 14.23
CA HIS A 149 -1.27 12.99 15.25
C HIS A 149 -0.41 11.89 14.64
N ALA A 150 -0.82 11.38 13.47
CA ALA A 150 -0.03 10.41 12.74
C ALA A 150 -0.25 10.42 11.23
N VAL A 151 0.76 9.93 10.50
CA VAL A 151 0.64 9.46 9.12
C VAL A 151 1.00 7.98 9.09
N VAL A 152 0.11 7.15 8.57
CA VAL A 152 0.22 5.69 8.55
C VAL A 152 0.10 5.18 7.13
N GLY A 153 1.01 4.31 6.70
CA GLY A 153 0.92 3.73 5.36
C GLY A 153 1.62 2.38 5.24
N GLY A 154 1.04 1.51 4.41
CA GLY A 154 1.61 0.21 4.05
C GLY A 154 2.07 0.17 2.59
N SER A 155 3.15 -0.54 2.26
CA SER A 155 3.64 -0.67 0.88
C SER A 155 3.96 0.71 0.27
N VAL A 156 3.53 1.01 -0.95
CA VAL A 156 3.65 2.38 -1.51
C VAL A 156 2.93 3.44 -0.66
N GLY A 157 1.91 3.08 0.13
CA GLY A 157 1.34 3.98 1.14
C GLY A 157 2.35 4.34 2.22
N GLY A 158 3.26 3.42 2.57
CA GLY A 158 4.38 3.68 3.49
C GLY A 158 5.45 4.57 2.86
N MET A 159 5.68 4.48 1.55
CA MET A 159 6.50 5.45 0.81
C MET A 159 5.88 6.85 0.83
N ASN A 160 4.56 6.95 0.63
CA ASN A 160 3.82 8.21 0.77
C ASN A 160 3.90 8.76 2.21
N ALA A 161 3.82 7.91 3.23
CA ALA A 161 4.05 8.33 4.61
C ALA A 161 5.49 8.86 4.84
N LEU A 162 6.51 8.21 4.27
CA LEU A 162 7.88 8.72 4.33
C LEU A 162 8.03 10.09 3.67
N ASP A 163 7.39 10.31 2.52
CA ASP A 163 7.41 11.59 1.84
C ASP A 163 6.75 12.70 2.67
N TRP A 164 5.71 12.40 3.46
CA TRP A 164 5.17 13.33 4.46
C TRP A 164 6.20 13.82 5.47
N ALA A 165 7.06 12.92 5.96
CA ALA A 165 8.12 13.27 6.90
C ALA A 165 9.22 14.15 6.28
N VAL A 166 9.36 14.14 4.95
CA VAL A 166 10.31 14.98 4.22
C VAL A 166 9.69 16.34 3.86
N GLN A 167 8.47 16.34 3.30
CA GLN A 167 7.82 17.54 2.78
C GLN A 167 7.22 18.42 3.88
N TYR A 168 6.68 17.79 4.93
CA TYR A 168 5.97 18.46 6.01
C TYR A 168 6.44 17.96 7.39
N PRO A 169 7.75 18.03 7.70
CA PRO A 169 8.34 17.43 8.90
C PRO A 169 7.75 17.95 10.22
N ASP A 170 7.34 19.23 10.24
CA ASP A 170 6.75 19.89 11.42
C ASP A 170 5.28 19.52 11.65
N ASP A 171 4.61 18.94 10.65
CA ASP A 171 3.19 18.62 10.70
C ASP A 171 2.92 17.19 11.17
N VAL A 172 3.92 16.33 11.29
CA VAL A 172 3.75 14.91 11.59
C VAL A 172 4.36 14.55 12.94
N ASP A 173 3.51 14.29 13.94
CA ASP A 173 3.98 13.89 15.27
C ASP A 173 4.43 12.41 15.29
N ARG A 174 3.71 11.55 14.56
CA ARG A 174 3.99 10.10 14.51
C ARG A 174 3.94 9.56 13.09
N LEU A 175 4.98 8.86 12.69
CA LEU A 175 5.10 8.24 11.39
C LEU A 175 5.05 6.72 11.53
N VAL A 176 4.18 6.07 10.76
CA VAL A 176 4.11 4.61 10.72
C VAL A 176 4.27 4.12 9.29
N VAL A 177 5.29 3.28 9.10
CA VAL A 177 5.65 2.71 7.80
C VAL A 177 5.60 1.19 7.92
N VAL A 178 4.68 0.57 7.18
CA VAL A 178 4.45 -0.88 7.24
C VAL A 178 4.83 -1.52 5.90
N ALA A 179 5.68 -2.55 5.92
CA ALA A 179 6.11 -3.28 4.72
C ALA A 179 6.51 -2.34 3.57
N ALA A 180 7.40 -1.39 3.84
CA ALA A 180 7.89 -0.44 2.85
C ALA A 180 9.39 -0.13 3.08
N ALA A 181 10.00 0.50 2.08
CA ALA A 181 11.40 0.89 2.09
C ALA A 181 11.58 2.32 1.54
N ALA A 182 12.79 2.85 1.67
CA ALA A 182 13.18 4.13 1.11
C ALA A 182 13.07 4.20 -0.42
N ARG A 183 13.11 3.05 -1.10
CA ARG A 183 13.00 2.90 -2.56
C ARG A 183 12.80 1.44 -2.93
N LEU A 184 12.37 1.17 -4.16
CA LEU A 184 12.22 -0.19 -4.69
C LEU A 184 13.56 -0.78 -5.16
N ASP A 185 13.72 -2.11 -5.04
CA ASP A 185 14.95 -2.79 -5.48
C ASP A 185 14.92 -3.15 -6.98
N PRO A 186 16.08 -3.39 -7.63
CA PRO A 186 16.16 -3.68 -9.06
C PRO A 186 15.37 -4.91 -9.53
N GLN A 187 15.17 -5.93 -8.68
CA GLN A 187 14.41 -7.12 -9.02
C GLN A 187 12.91 -6.78 -9.12
N CYS A 188 12.38 -6.05 -8.15
CA CYS A 188 10.99 -5.58 -8.17
C CYS A 188 10.75 -4.61 -9.35
N LEU A 189 11.64 -3.64 -9.59
CA LEU A 189 11.59 -2.77 -10.77
C LEU A 189 11.54 -3.57 -12.09
N GLY A 190 12.29 -4.68 -12.16
CA GLY A 190 12.28 -5.58 -13.31
C GLY A 190 10.95 -6.30 -13.51
N LEU A 191 10.32 -6.75 -12.43
CA LEU A 191 9.00 -7.41 -12.47
C LEU A 191 7.90 -6.43 -12.85
N ASP A 192 7.91 -5.22 -12.28
CA ASP A 192 6.95 -4.17 -12.60
C ASP A 192 7.10 -3.69 -14.05
N ALA A 193 8.33 -3.63 -14.58
CA ALA A 193 8.55 -3.36 -16.00
C ALA A 193 7.97 -4.45 -16.92
N VAL A 194 7.96 -5.73 -16.50
CA VAL A 194 7.30 -6.81 -17.25
C VAL A 194 5.78 -6.69 -17.14
N ALA A 195 5.25 -6.39 -15.95
CA ALA A 195 3.82 -6.15 -15.72
C ALA A 195 3.30 -5.00 -16.60
N ARG A 196 3.98 -3.86 -16.62
CA ARG A 196 3.63 -2.72 -17.48
C ARG A 196 3.67 -3.09 -18.98
N ARG A 197 4.63 -3.90 -19.41
CA ARG A 197 4.70 -4.38 -20.81
C ARG A 197 3.56 -5.33 -21.15
N ALA A 198 3.09 -6.14 -20.20
CA ALA A 198 1.93 -6.99 -20.42
C ALA A 198 0.69 -6.15 -20.80
N ILE A 199 0.49 -5.02 -20.11
CA ILE A 199 -0.57 -4.05 -20.46
C ILE A 199 -0.29 -3.39 -21.81
N THR A 200 0.88 -2.77 -22.01
CA THR A 200 1.14 -1.96 -23.21
C THR A 200 1.30 -2.75 -24.51
N THR A 201 1.43 -4.08 -24.41
CA THR A 201 1.44 -4.99 -25.57
C THR A 201 0.12 -5.74 -25.76
N ASP A 202 -0.87 -5.51 -24.90
CA ASP A 202 -2.22 -6.00 -25.12
C ASP A 202 -2.80 -5.33 -26.38
N PRO A 203 -3.34 -6.10 -27.35
CA PRO A 203 -3.91 -5.54 -28.57
C PRO A 203 -5.07 -4.56 -28.32
N ASN A 204 -5.74 -4.67 -27.17
CA ASN A 204 -6.86 -3.82 -26.79
C ASN A 204 -6.42 -2.54 -26.06
N TRP A 205 -5.15 -2.40 -25.67
CA TRP A 205 -4.69 -1.19 -24.95
C TRP A 205 -4.73 0.06 -25.84
N ASN A 206 -4.68 -0.10 -27.17
CA ASN A 206 -4.84 0.99 -28.15
C ASN A 206 -4.04 2.27 -27.84
N GLY A 207 -2.77 2.13 -27.41
CA GLY A 207 -1.94 3.29 -27.09
C GLY A 207 -2.36 4.04 -25.81
N GLY A 208 -3.26 3.47 -25.02
CA GLY A 208 -3.88 4.08 -23.84
C GLY A 208 -5.24 4.71 -24.10
N ASP A 209 -5.70 4.72 -25.35
CA ASP A 209 -7.00 5.25 -25.78
C ASP A 209 -8.02 4.12 -25.98
N TYR A 210 -8.34 3.42 -24.90
CA TYR A 210 -9.31 2.31 -24.91
C TYR A 210 -10.65 2.67 -24.26
N TYR A 211 -10.82 3.93 -23.83
CA TYR A 211 -12.06 4.37 -23.20
C TYR A 211 -13.16 4.58 -24.25
N GLY A 212 -14.21 3.76 -24.20
CA GLY A 212 -15.39 3.92 -25.05
C GLY A 212 -16.17 2.62 -25.21
N ASP A 213 -17.49 2.71 -25.42
CA ASP A 213 -18.39 1.56 -25.47
C ASP A 213 -18.04 0.54 -26.58
N ASP A 214 -17.37 1.00 -27.65
CA ASP A 214 -16.99 0.18 -28.82
C ASP A 214 -15.55 -0.37 -28.74
N SER A 215 -14.80 -0.01 -27.69
CA SER A 215 -13.40 -0.41 -27.50
C SER A 215 -13.30 -1.45 -26.38
N PRO A 216 -12.77 -2.66 -26.65
CA PRO A 216 -12.55 -3.62 -25.58
C PRO A 216 -11.43 -3.14 -24.64
N ASP A 217 -11.56 -3.42 -23.35
CA ASP A 217 -10.52 -3.14 -22.36
C ASP A 217 -9.30 -4.09 -22.52
N PRO A 218 -8.09 -3.65 -22.15
CA PRO A 218 -6.87 -4.49 -22.12
C PRO A 218 -6.84 -5.44 -20.90
N GLU A 219 -7.93 -6.17 -20.68
CA GLU A 219 -8.11 -7.05 -19.51
C GLU A 219 -7.06 -8.16 -19.45
N GLY A 220 -6.58 -8.66 -20.59
CA GLY A 220 -5.57 -9.72 -20.66
C GLY A 220 -4.21 -9.25 -20.15
N GLY A 221 -3.76 -8.09 -20.63
CA GLY A 221 -2.53 -7.44 -20.21
C GLY A 221 -2.57 -7.00 -18.75
N LEU A 222 -3.68 -6.39 -18.32
CA LEU A 222 -3.90 -6.02 -16.92
C LEU A 222 -3.97 -7.25 -16.00
N GLY A 223 -4.61 -8.32 -16.47
CA GLY A 223 -4.68 -9.60 -15.77
C GLY A 223 -3.28 -10.19 -15.54
N LEU A 224 -2.45 -10.25 -16.56
CA LEU A 224 -1.05 -10.71 -16.44
C LEU A 224 -0.23 -9.83 -15.49
N ALA A 225 -0.38 -8.50 -15.58
CA ALA A 225 0.26 -7.57 -14.66
C ALA A 225 -0.16 -7.86 -13.21
N ARG A 226 -1.45 -8.08 -12.97
CA ARG A 226 -1.96 -8.46 -11.65
C ARG A 226 -1.40 -9.79 -11.18
N GLN A 227 -1.27 -10.79 -12.03
CA GLN A 227 -0.69 -12.09 -11.65
C GLN A 227 0.77 -11.93 -11.20
N ILE A 228 1.56 -11.11 -11.89
CA ILE A 228 2.94 -10.81 -11.51
C ILE A 228 2.97 -10.13 -10.13
N GLY A 229 2.19 -9.07 -9.94
CA GLY A 229 2.11 -8.39 -8.63
C GLY A 229 1.65 -9.34 -7.52
N HIS A 230 0.65 -10.18 -7.78
CA HIS A 230 0.13 -11.13 -6.79
C HIS A 230 1.17 -12.18 -6.36
N LEU A 231 2.10 -12.56 -7.26
CA LEU A 231 3.24 -13.40 -6.90
C LEU A 231 4.26 -12.66 -6.04
N MET A 232 4.45 -11.36 -6.26
CA MET A 232 5.32 -10.49 -5.45
C MET A 232 4.80 -10.36 -4.02
N TYR A 233 3.48 -10.37 -3.83
CA TYR A 233 2.90 -10.10 -2.51
C TYR A 233 2.87 -11.30 -1.57
N LEU A 234 3.15 -12.50 -2.08
CA LEU A 234 3.10 -13.75 -1.32
C LEU A 234 4.49 -14.33 -1.08
N SER A 235 4.66 -15.05 0.04
CA SER A 235 5.90 -15.79 0.30
C SER A 235 5.91 -17.17 -0.40
N LYS A 236 7.11 -17.73 -0.56
CA LYS A 236 7.27 -19.12 -1.03
C LYS A 236 6.57 -20.14 -0.14
N ASP A 237 6.63 -19.94 1.18
CA ASP A 237 6.05 -20.88 2.14
C ASP A 237 4.51 -20.85 2.12
N SER A 238 3.92 -19.67 1.96
CA SER A 238 2.48 -19.51 1.74
C SER A 238 2.05 -20.20 0.44
N MET A 239 2.79 -20.00 -0.65
CA MET A 239 2.49 -20.60 -1.95
C MET A 239 2.61 -22.14 -1.94
N ASP A 240 3.64 -22.70 -1.31
CA ASP A 240 3.80 -24.16 -1.20
C ASP A 240 2.69 -24.80 -0.36
N ARG A 241 2.36 -24.20 0.79
CA ARG A 241 1.26 -24.65 1.66
C ARG A 241 -0.08 -24.59 0.92
N LYS A 242 -0.37 -23.46 0.26
CA LYS A 242 -1.66 -23.18 -0.38
C LYS A 242 -1.89 -23.93 -1.68
N PHE A 243 -0.84 -24.27 -2.43
CA PHE A 243 -0.98 -24.91 -3.75
C PHE A 243 -0.08 -26.13 -3.96
N GLY A 244 1.18 -26.06 -3.53
CA GLY A 244 2.21 -27.05 -3.85
C GLY A 244 2.23 -27.34 -5.35
N ARG A 245 2.15 -28.62 -5.73
CA ARG A 245 2.06 -29.07 -7.14
C ARG A 245 0.69 -29.63 -7.52
N ARG A 246 -0.37 -29.27 -6.80
CA ARG A 246 -1.71 -29.84 -7.02
C ARG A 246 -2.31 -29.41 -8.36
N SER A 247 -3.20 -30.25 -8.89
CA SER A 247 -3.88 -30.03 -10.17
C SER A 247 -5.31 -29.55 -9.93
N ALA A 248 -5.75 -28.51 -10.65
CA ALA A 248 -7.10 -27.93 -10.52
C ALA A 248 -8.23 -28.79 -11.14
N GLY A 249 -7.89 -29.92 -11.77
CA GLY A 249 -8.82 -30.76 -12.52
C GLY A 249 -9.11 -30.24 -13.93
N ARG A 250 -9.73 -31.07 -14.79
CA ARG A 250 -9.95 -30.77 -16.22
C ARG A 250 -11.03 -29.71 -16.50
N GLY A 251 -11.88 -29.39 -15.53
CA GLY A 251 -12.96 -28.42 -15.67
C GLY A 251 -12.65 -27.03 -15.12
N GLY A 252 -11.42 -26.78 -14.66
CA GLY A 252 -11.04 -25.51 -14.02
C GLY A 252 -10.31 -24.51 -14.93
N ARG A 253 -10.02 -24.86 -16.18
CA ARG A 253 -9.35 -23.95 -17.12
C ARG A 253 -10.38 -22.94 -17.65
N GLY A 254 -10.21 -21.67 -17.31
CA GLY A 254 -11.01 -20.59 -17.90
C GLY A 254 -10.59 -20.32 -19.34
N ASP A 255 -11.46 -19.63 -20.09
CA ASP A 255 -11.17 -19.19 -21.47
C ASP A 255 -10.41 -17.84 -21.50
N THR A 256 -9.94 -17.36 -20.35
CA THR A 256 -9.32 -16.03 -20.15
C THR A 256 -8.02 -15.85 -20.94
N TYR A 257 -7.21 -16.90 -21.06
CA TYR A 257 -5.94 -16.86 -21.79
C TYR A 257 -5.90 -17.89 -22.93
N PRO A 258 -5.19 -17.59 -24.04
CA PRO A 258 -5.09 -18.52 -25.17
C PRO A 258 -4.60 -19.91 -24.76
N ALA A 259 -5.31 -20.94 -25.21
CA ALA A 259 -4.91 -22.32 -24.95
C ALA A 259 -3.65 -22.68 -25.73
N ASP A 260 -2.55 -23.00 -25.04
CA ASP A 260 -1.38 -23.65 -25.64
C ASP A 260 -1.70 -25.10 -26.02
N PRO A 261 -1.67 -25.48 -27.32
CA PRO A 261 -1.89 -26.86 -27.74
C PRO A 261 -0.85 -27.84 -27.18
N ALA A 262 0.39 -27.39 -26.95
CA ALA A 262 1.43 -28.23 -26.34
C ALA A 262 1.15 -28.50 -24.86
N ALA A 263 0.44 -27.60 -24.17
CA ALA A 263 0.03 -27.75 -22.78
C ALA A 263 -1.04 -28.84 -22.57
N ALA A 264 -1.69 -29.36 -23.63
CA ALA A 264 -2.81 -30.30 -23.51
C ALA A 264 -2.48 -31.61 -22.77
N PHE A 265 -1.21 -32.03 -22.76
CA PHE A 265 -0.75 -33.21 -22.01
C PHE A 265 -0.51 -32.90 -20.52
N PHE A 266 -0.18 -31.66 -20.18
CA PHE A 266 0.25 -31.28 -18.84
C PHE A 266 -0.96 -30.91 -17.96
N PRO A 267 -0.89 -31.18 -16.64
CA PRO A 267 -1.97 -30.82 -15.73
C PRO A 267 -1.99 -29.31 -15.49
N TYR A 268 -3.18 -28.71 -15.62
CA TYR A 268 -3.47 -27.36 -15.15
C TYR A 268 -3.42 -27.32 -13.61
N ARG A 269 -2.62 -26.43 -13.06
CA ARG A 269 -2.32 -26.38 -11.61
C ARG A 269 -3.30 -25.50 -10.85
N GLU A 270 -3.49 -25.81 -9.56
CA GLU A 270 -4.30 -24.98 -8.66
C GLU A 270 -3.78 -23.54 -8.56
N VAL A 271 -2.46 -23.34 -8.60
CA VAL A 271 -1.85 -22.01 -8.58
C VAL A 271 -2.21 -21.20 -9.82
N GLU A 272 -2.23 -21.82 -11.01
CA GLU A 272 -2.63 -21.15 -12.25
C GLU A 272 -4.12 -20.75 -12.17
N SER A 273 -4.99 -21.68 -11.76
CA SER A 273 -6.42 -21.40 -11.57
C SER A 273 -6.69 -20.27 -10.58
N TYR A 274 -5.91 -20.21 -9.50
CA TYR A 274 -6.02 -19.14 -8.52
C TYR A 274 -5.61 -17.78 -9.12
N LEU A 275 -4.49 -17.73 -9.84
CA LEU A 275 -3.98 -16.52 -10.47
C LEU A 275 -4.93 -16.01 -11.56
N ASP A 276 -5.52 -16.91 -12.37
CA ASP A 276 -6.53 -16.56 -13.37
C ASP A 276 -7.77 -15.93 -12.72
N TYR A 277 -8.26 -16.54 -11.65
CA TYR A 277 -9.40 -16.00 -10.90
C TYR A 277 -9.12 -14.65 -10.25
N GLN A 278 -7.90 -14.44 -9.70
CA GLN A 278 -7.51 -13.14 -9.15
C GLN A 278 -7.37 -12.07 -10.23
N ALA A 279 -6.88 -12.44 -11.41
CA ALA A 279 -6.75 -11.55 -12.56
C ALA A 279 -8.11 -11.07 -13.06
N GLU A 280 -9.04 -12.00 -13.33
CA GLU A 280 -10.40 -11.69 -13.79
C GLU A 280 -11.10 -10.70 -12.86
N LYS A 281 -11.12 -11.01 -11.56
CA LYS A 281 -11.71 -10.13 -10.54
C LYS A 281 -11.04 -8.76 -10.40
N PHE A 282 -9.75 -8.67 -10.73
CA PHE A 282 -9.03 -7.42 -10.64
C PHE A 282 -9.33 -6.52 -11.84
N SER A 283 -9.34 -7.09 -13.04
CA SER A 283 -9.67 -6.38 -14.27
C SER A 283 -11.10 -5.81 -14.24
N GLU A 284 -12.04 -6.46 -13.56
CA GLU A 284 -13.41 -5.94 -13.35
C GLU A 284 -13.48 -4.61 -12.55
N ARG A 285 -12.43 -4.27 -11.77
CA ARG A 285 -12.50 -3.15 -10.80
C ARG A 285 -11.37 -2.15 -10.89
N PHE A 286 -10.41 -2.33 -11.79
CA PHE A 286 -9.19 -1.53 -11.84
C PHE A 286 -8.88 -1.14 -13.28
N ASP A 287 -8.47 0.11 -13.47
CA ASP A 287 -8.15 0.67 -14.78
C ASP A 287 -6.68 0.43 -15.15
N ALA A 288 -6.41 0.04 -16.40
CA ALA A 288 -5.08 -0.35 -16.84
C ALA A 288 -4.10 0.83 -16.90
N ASN A 289 -4.53 2.00 -17.40
CA ASN A 289 -3.70 3.20 -17.39
C ASN A 289 -3.43 3.65 -15.95
N SER A 290 -4.43 3.66 -15.08
CA SER A 290 -4.22 3.96 -13.66
C SER A 290 -3.16 3.04 -13.05
N TYR A 291 -3.19 1.73 -13.36
CA TYR A 291 -2.14 0.81 -12.94
C TYR A 291 -0.74 1.21 -13.45
N LEU A 292 -0.64 1.63 -14.72
CA LEU A 292 0.63 2.12 -15.29
C LEU A 292 1.13 3.38 -14.60
N TYR A 293 0.27 4.32 -14.23
CA TYR A 293 0.65 5.55 -13.53
C TYR A 293 1.10 5.27 -12.10
N LEU A 294 0.29 4.54 -11.33
CA LEU A 294 0.58 4.27 -9.93
C LEU A 294 1.82 3.39 -9.75
N THR A 295 2.05 2.41 -10.63
CA THR A 295 3.29 1.61 -10.59
C THR A 295 4.52 2.44 -10.93
N ARG A 296 4.43 3.39 -11.86
CA ARG A 296 5.56 4.30 -12.14
C ARG A 296 5.86 5.19 -10.93
N ALA A 297 4.85 5.74 -10.26
CA ALA A 297 5.05 6.53 -9.06
C ALA A 297 5.76 5.74 -7.95
N MET A 298 5.38 4.47 -7.76
CA MET A 298 6.05 3.56 -6.81
C MET A 298 7.50 3.25 -7.21
N ASP A 299 7.73 2.92 -8.48
CA ASP A 299 9.06 2.59 -9.01
C ASP A 299 10.03 3.78 -8.94
N ASP A 300 9.52 5.00 -9.16
CA ASP A 300 10.28 6.24 -9.22
C ASP A 300 10.66 6.77 -7.83
N PHE A 301 9.86 6.47 -6.81
CA PHE A 301 10.10 6.97 -5.45
C PHE A 301 11.48 6.55 -4.91
N ASP A 302 12.30 7.56 -4.61
CA ASP A 302 13.55 7.44 -3.87
C ASP A 302 13.56 8.51 -2.77
N LEU A 303 13.49 8.07 -1.51
CA LEU A 303 13.50 8.95 -0.33
C LEU A 303 14.68 9.94 -0.32
N SER A 304 15.82 9.55 -0.88
CA SER A 304 17.03 10.38 -0.90
C SER A 304 17.14 11.27 -2.13
N GLU A 305 16.13 11.30 -3.02
CA GLU A 305 16.15 12.17 -4.19
C GLU A 305 16.28 13.65 -3.77
N GLY A 306 17.28 14.34 -4.34
CA GLY A 306 17.61 15.72 -3.96
C GLY A 306 18.46 15.86 -2.69
N TYR A 307 18.78 14.75 -2.01
CA TYR A 307 19.61 14.72 -0.79
C TYR A 307 20.85 13.83 -0.95
N GLU A 308 21.78 13.92 0.00
CA GLU A 308 23.02 13.11 -0.03
C GLU A 308 22.78 11.65 0.43
N SER A 309 21.73 11.41 1.21
CA SER A 309 21.37 10.09 1.77
C SER A 309 19.94 10.10 2.34
N ASP A 310 19.41 8.92 2.67
CA ASP A 310 18.12 8.78 3.38
C ASP A 310 18.09 9.55 4.70
N SER A 311 19.19 9.50 5.47
CA SER A 311 19.34 10.26 6.71
C SER A 311 19.31 11.76 6.44
N ALA A 312 19.93 12.24 5.37
CA ALA A 312 19.88 13.67 5.03
C ALA A 312 18.46 14.13 4.63
N ALA A 313 17.69 13.28 3.95
CA ALA A 313 16.30 13.57 3.60
C ALA A 313 15.40 13.68 4.86
N LEU A 314 15.62 12.80 5.83
CA LEU A 314 14.85 12.75 7.08
C LEU A 314 15.37 13.70 8.17
N ALA A 315 16.37 14.54 7.89
CA ALA A 315 17.08 15.31 8.92
C ALA A 315 16.21 16.38 9.60
N ALA A 316 15.13 16.81 8.96
CA ALA A 316 14.20 17.81 9.50
C ALA A 316 13.05 17.20 10.32
N PHE A 317 12.82 15.89 10.24
CA PHE A 317 11.70 15.24 10.92
C PHE A 317 11.93 15.21 12.44
N GLU A 318 11.03 15.87 13.20
CA GLU A 318 11.11 15.95 14.67
C GLU A 318 10.19 14.97 15.40
N GLY A 319 9.36 14.23 14.67
CA GLY A 319 8.41 13.27 15.22
C GLY A 319 9.04 11.93 15.61
N GLU A 320 8.17 10.98 15.95
CA GLU A 320 8.55 9.60 16.26
C GLU A 320 8.19 8.67 15.09
N ALA A 321 8.97 7.62 14.86
CA ALA A 321 8.70 6.65 13.79
C ALA A 321 8.54 5.20 14.29
N LEU A 322 7.60 4.47 13.70
CA LEU A 322 7.48 3.02 13.79
C LEU A 322 7.62 2.42 12.40
N LEU A 323 8.60 1.54 12.23
CA LEU A 323 8.74 0.69 11.06
C LEU A 323 8.27 -0.72 11.41
N VAL A 324 7.37 -1.28 10.61
CA VAL A 324 6.88 -2.66 10.76
C VAL A 324 7.25 -3.45 9.52
N SER A 325 7.99 -4.55 9.69
CA SER A 325 8.41 -5.43 8.59
C SER A 325 7.99 -6.88 8.85
N PHE A 326 8.03 -7.72 7.82
CA PHE A 326 7.58 -9.11 7.90
C PHE A 326 8.65 -10.07 7.38
N THR A 327 8.90 -11.16 8.10
CA THR A 327 9.98 -12.12 7.76
C THR A 327 9.80 -12.79 6.40
N GLY A 328 8.56 -12.95 5.95
CA GLY A 328 8.24 -13.57 4.65
C GLY A 328 8.18 -12.58 3.49
N ASP A 329 8.28 -11.27 3.75
CA ASP A 329 8.22 -10.23 2.73
C ASP A 329 9.55 -10.15 1.97
N TRP A 330 9.47 -10.36 0.66
CA TRP A 330 10.60 -10.24 -0.26
C TRP A 330 10.44 -9.08 -1.24
N HIS A 331 9.28 -8.41 -1.22
CA HIS A 331 9.02 -7.18 -1.96
C HIS A 331 9.61 -5.99 -1.20
N PHE A 332 9.37 -5.93 0.12
CA PHE A 332 10.03 -4.99 1.04
C PHE A 332 10.61 -5.76 2.22
N THR A 333 11.91 -5.97 2.22
CA THR A 333 12.55 -6.87 3.18
C THR A 333 12.75 -6.23 4.56
N THR A 334 12.90 -7.06 5.57
CA THR A 334 13.20 -6.62 6.95
C THR A 334 14.53 -5.85 7.00
N GLU A 335 15.51 -6.21 6.16
CA GLU A 335 16.78 -5.50 6.06
C GLU A 335 16.61 -4.08 5.48
N GLN A 336 15.71 -3.89 4.52
CA GLN A 336 15.42 -2.56 3.98
C GLN A 336 14.75 -1.67 5.04
N SER A 337 13.81 -2.23 5.82
CA SER A 337 13.21 -1.52 6.96
C SER A 337 14.24 -1.20 8.05
N GLU A 338 15.17 -2.10 8.37
CA GLU A 338 16.25 -1.80 9.33
C GLU A 338 17.20 -0.71 8.82
N SER A 339 17.57 -0.72 7.53
CA SER A 339 18.38 0.34 6.92
C SER A 339 17.69 1.71 6.99
N LEU A 340 16.37 1.73 6.83
CA LEU A 340 15.56 2.93 7.01
C LEU A 340 15.51 3.35 8.48
N ALA A 341 15.36 2.41 9.43
CA ALA A 341 15.41 2.71 10.87
C ALA A 341 16.75 3.34 11.26
N GLU A 342 17.87 2.81 10.75
CA GLU A 342 19.19 3.41 10.96
C GLU A 342 19.28 4.86 10.48
N SER A 343 18.55 5.22 9.41
CA SER A 343 18.54 6.59 8.89
C SER A 343 17.83 7.56 9.84
N PHE A 344 16.73 7.14 10.48
CA PHE A 344 16.12 7.90 11.59
C PHE A 344 17.06 8.00 12.80
N ARG A 345 17.68 6.88 13.21
CA ARG A 345 18.61 6.87 14.36
C ARG A 345 19.82 7.78 14.15
N ARG A 346 20.32 7.93 12.92
CA ARG A 346 21.43 8.85 12.59
C ARG A 346 21.08 10.32 12.80
N ASN A 347 19.79 10.67 12.78
CA ASN A 347 19.28 12.02 13.04
C ASN A 347 18.80 12.21 14.48
N ASP A 348 19.05 11.25 15.37
CA ASP A 348 18.50 11.22 16.73
C ASP A 348 16.96 11.26 16.81
N ALA A 349 16.27 10.95 15.69
CA ALA A 349 14.82 10.83 15.65
C ALA A 349 14.39 9.53 16.35
N PRO A 350 13.48 9.57 17.34
CA PRO A 350 13.02 8.36 18.02
C PRO A 350 12.37 7.40 17.04
N VAL A 351 12.88 6.18 16.96
CA VAL A 351 12.37 5.17 16.02
C VAL A 351 12.36 3.78 16.66
N ALA A 352 11.30 3.04 16.37
CA ALA A 352 11.18 1.62 16.67
C ALA A 352 11.07 0.82 15.37
N HIS A 353 11.73 -0.34 15.31
CA HIS A 353 11.56 -1.33 14.25
C HIS A 353 11.02 -2.62 14.86
N HIS A 354 9.84 -3.01 14.41
CA HIS A 354 9.14 -4.22 14.82
C HIS A 354 9.12 -5.22 13.66
N VAL A 355 9.63 -6.42 13.87
CA VAL A 355 9.71 -7.50 12.88
C VAL A 355 8.67 -8.55 13.22
N ILE A 356 7.62 -8.60 12.41
CA ILE A 356 6.56 -9.59 12.57
C ILE A 356 6.97 -10.89 11.87
N GLU A 357 7.06 -11.97 12.64
CA GLU A 357 7.19 -13.31 12.07
C GLU A 357 5.92 -13.69 11.31
N SER A 358 6.03 -13.80 9.98
CA SER A 358 4.92 -14.14 9.09
C SER A 358 5.38 -14.89 7.85
N ASP A 359 4.61 -15.92 7.49
CA ASP A 359 4.75 -16.61 6.21
C ASP A 359 3.84 -16.02 5.13
N HIS A 360 3.05 -14.98 5.42
CA HIS A 360 2.09 -14.45 4.44
C HIS A 360 2.73 -13.63 3.32
N GLY A 361 3.99 -13.20 3.50
CA GLY A 361 4.68 -12.33 2.57
C GLY A 361 4.31 -10.87 2.80
N HIS A 362 4.39 -10.06 1.76
CA HIS A 362 3.99 -8.66 1.78
C HIS A 362 2.54 -8.47 2.24
N ASP A 363 1.62 -9.35 1.83
CA ASP A 363 0.19 -9.25 2.19
C ASP A 363 -0.09 -9.42 3.70
N ALA A 364 0.91 -9.78 4.52
CA ALA A 364 0.76 -9.95 5.97
C ALA A 364 0.12 -8.73 6.65
N PHE A 365 0.44 -7.50 6.22
CA PHE A 365 -0.12 -6.29 6.82
C PHE A 365 -1.64 -6.14 6.62
N LEU A 366 -2.22 -6.85 5.65
CA LEU A 366 -3.64 -6.84 5.33
C LEU A 366 -4.41 -8.01 5.95
N VAL A 367 -3.72 -9.11 6.30
CA VAL A 367 -4.38 -10.39 6.63
C VAL A 367 -4.09 -10.91 8.04
N GLU A 368 -3.16 -10.31 8.78
CA GLU A 368 -2.83 -10.68 10.17
C GLU A 368 -3.05 -9.50 11.15
N PRO A 369 -4.30 -8.99 11.29
CA PRO A 369 -4.59 -7.83 12.13
C PRO A 369 -4.24 -8.06 13.62
N GLU A 370 -4.22 -9.31 14.08
CA GLU A 370 -3.81 -9.67 15.44
C GLU A 370 -2.31 -9.49 15.70
N LYS A 371 -1.48 -9.48 14.66
CA LYS A 371 -0.04 -9.20 14.76
C LYS A 371 0.27 -7.74 14.50
N VAL A 372 -0.41 -7.15 13.52
CA VAL A 372 -0.19 -5.77 13.07
C VAL A 372 -0.85 -4.75 14.02
N GLY A 373 -2.03 -5.07 14.56
CA GLY A 373 -2.80 -4.16 15.40
C GLY A 373 -2.11 -3.73 16.69
N PRO A 374 -1.58 -4.66 17.52
CA PRO A 374 -0.96 -4.31 18.79
C PRO A 374 0.20 -3.29 18.72
N PRO A 375 1.21 -3.41 17.83
CA PRO A 375 2.26 -2.39 17.71
C PRO A 375 1.72 -1.06 17.22
N LEU A 376 0.72 -1.05 16.32
CA LEU A 376 0.09 0.18 15.84
C LEU A 376 -0.64 0.93 16.96
N ASP A 377 -1.50 0.23 17.70
CA ASP A 377 -2.28 0.80 18.82
C ASP A 377 -1.36 1.42 19.88
N ASP A 378 -0.35 0.66 20.30
CA ASP A 378 0.57 1.07 21.34
C ASP A 378 1.46 2.24 20.87
N PHE A 379 1.89 2.24 19.60
CA PHE A 379 2.63 3.38 19.03
C PHE A 379 1.77 4.63 18.87
N LEU A 380 0.51 4.50 18.44
CA LEU A 380 -0.41 5.63 18.30
C LEU A 380 -0.86 6.19 19.65
N THR A 381 -0.73 5.41 20.73
CA THR A 381 -0.98 5.87 22.10
C THR A 381 0.27 6.43 22.78
N ALA A 382 1.33 5.64 22.85
CA ALA A 382 2.52 5.89 23.69
C ALA A 382 3.80 6.23 22.91
N GLY A 383 3.77 6.26 21.58
CA GLY A 383 4.97 6.48 20.76
C GLY A 383 5.96 5.31 20.88
N VAL A 384 7.26 5.61 20.76
CA VAL A 384 8.35 4.61 20.91
C VAL A 384 8.45 4.04 22.33
N ALA A 385 7.79 4.66 23.31
CA ALA A 385 7.72 4.15 24.68
C ALA A 385 6.68 3.03 24.86
N GLY A 386 5.93 2.70 23.79
CA GLY A 386 5.07 1.51 23.75
C GLY A 386 5.86 0.23 24.05
N ARG A 387 5.20 -0.75 24.65
CA ARG A 387 5.78 -2.07 24.95
C ARG A 387 5.69 -3.04 23.78
N ALA A 388 4.75 -2.83 22.85
CA ALA A 388 4.52 -3.69 21.70
C ALA A 388 5.28 -3.26 20.44
N VAL A 389 6.02 -2.14 20.48
CA VAL A 389 6.62 -1.51 19.27
C VAL A 389 8.06 -1.93 18.96
N THR A 390 8.74 -2.63 19.87
CA THR A 390 10.16 -2.99 19.69
C THR A 390 10.42 -4.49 19.85
N ASP A 391 11.07 -5.09 18.87
CA ASP A 391 11.80 -6.37 19.01
C ASP A 391 13.32 -6.16 19.14
N THR A 392 13.81 -4.95 18.88
CA THR A 392 15.24 -4.63 18.90
C THR A 392 15.83 -4.80 20.29
N LEU A 393 16.69 -5.81 20.41
CA LEU A 393 17.58 -6.15 21.52
C LEU A 393 17.79 -4.98 22.49
N ALA A 394 17.09 -5.03 23.62
CA ALA A 394 17.53 -4.29 24.79
C ALA A 394 19.00 -4.66 25.03
N ASP A 395 19.84 -3.63 25.12
CA ASP A 395 21.25 -3.68 25.47
C ASP A 395 21.55 -4.88 26.38
N SER A 396 22.15 -5.92 25.81
CA SER A 396 22.38 -7.21 26.49
C SER A 396 23.52 -7.05 27.48
N SER A 397 23.26 -6.37 28.61
CA SER A 397 24.18 -6.27 29.74
C SER A 397 23.90 -7.27 30.85
N GLU A 398 23.09 -8.30 30.61
CA GLU A 398 22.98 -9.45 31.51
C GLU A 398 23.47 -10.73 30.83
N PRO A 399 24.36 -11.52 31.47
CA PRO A 399 24.97 -12.68 30.84
C PRO A 399 23.92 -13.80 30.77
N GLU A 400 23.45 -14.10 29.56
CA GLU A 400 22.69 -15.32 29.32
C GLU A 400 23.56 -16.55 29.61
N SER A 401 23.11 -17.35 30.57
CA SER A 401 23.70 -18.64 30.90
C SER A 401 23.65 -19.59 29.71
N GLU A 402 24.80 -20.19 29.42
CA GLU A 402 25.05 -21.26 28.44
C GLU A 402 23.85 -22.18 28.19
N LYS A 403 23.32 -22.15 26.96
CA LYS A 403 22.60 -23.28 26.38
C LYS A 403 23.51 -23.92 25.34
N ASP A 404 23.88 -25.16 25.63
CA ASP A 404 24.71 -26.05 24.80
C ASP A 404 24.22 -26.08 23.34
N PHE A 405 25.09 -25.67 22.42
CA PHE A 405 24.97 -25.99 21.00
C PHE A 405 25.52 -27.40 20.75
N ALA A 406 24.70 -28.26 20.14
CA ALA A 406 25.17 -29.53 19.59
C ALA A 406 26.08 -29.26 18.36
N PRO A 407 27.22 -29.95 18.21
CA PRO A 407 28.21 -29.61 17.19
C PRO A 407 27.75 -30.01 15.78
N VAL A 408 27.81 -29.04 14.86
CA VAL A 408 27.63 -29.26 13.42
C VAL A 408 28.92 -29.84 12.85
N HIS A 409 28.84 -31.04 12.29
CA HIS A 409 29.94 -31.65 11.53
C HIS A 409 30.20 -30.82 10.26
N SER A 410 31.44 -30.36 10.16
CA SER A 410 32.03 -29.67 9.02
C SER A 410 32.52 -30.64 7.96
N SER A 411 32.61 -30.11 6.74
CA SER A 411 33.47 -30.53 5.61
C SER A 411 32.81 -31.33 4.48
N LEU A 412 32.51 -30.61 3.40
CA LEU A 412 32.55 -31.15 2.03
C LEU A 412 33.31 -30.14 1.15
N PHE A 413 34.64 -30.13 1.25
CA PHE A 413 35.57 -29.90 0.13
C PHE A 413 36.99 -30.28 0.56
N SER A 414 37.47 -31.45 0.11
CA SER A 414 38.90 -31.78 0.03
C SER A 414 39.12 -33.03 -0.84
N ARG A 415 39.63 -32.75 -2.04
CA ARG A 415 40.25 -33.62 -3.07
C ARG A 415 39.35 -34.32 -4.07
#